data_AF-S2RJ80-F1
#
_entry.id   AF-S2RJ80-F1
#
_cell.length_a   1.000
_cell.length_b   1.000
_cell.length_c   1.000
_cell.angle_alpha   90.00
_cell.angle_beta   90.00
_cell.angle_gamma   90.00
#
_symmetry.space_group_name_H-M   'P 1'
#
loop_
_entity.id
_entity.type
_entity.pdbx_description
1 polymer ?
#
loop_
_entity_poly.entity_id
_entity_poly.type
_entity_poly.pdbx_seq_one_letter_code
_entity_poly.pdbx_strand_id
1 'polypeptide(L)'
;MVRSLLPKMSAVDIQLLHASELTEKQHDFVSDYFHYELYPVLTPMGVDPTRPFPFLGNNSLNLAIRLVRPDDKGDKSRSFAMVQVPDVFPRVLRLPGGDNVFILLEEVVRMFVSELFVGADIKETATFRVTRDMDMDVAEEDASDLMKEIQSQLKKRQRGKVMRLEIEAGMSKHLRKRLIKAMNVKDEDVYEIHGPIDLNFLSKLVKQVHDHKDLLFKPFTPYMDPDSRKSRFDVIKDRDVFM
;
A
#
# COMPACT_ATOMS: atom_id res chain seq x y z
N MET A 1 -2.23 -14.72 6.44
CA MET A 1 -2.00 -13.93 7.66
C MET A 1 -3.06 -14.20 8.73
N VAL A 2 -4.33 -13.93 8.44
CA VAL A 2 -5.45 -13.98 9.41
C VAL A 2 -5.59 -15.32 10.15
N ARG A 3 -5.41 -16.46 9.48
CA ARG A 3 -5.62 -17.78 10.10
C ARG A 3 -4.52 -18.25 11.05
N SER A 4 -3.31 -17.67 10.99
CA SER A 4 -2.16 -18.21 11.74
C SER A 4 -1.30 -17.15 12.41
N LEU A 5 -1.03 -16.02 11.77
CA LEU A 5 -0.07 -15.05 12.30
C LEU A 5 -0.74 -14.15 13.35
N LEU A 6 -1.89 -13.55 13.01
CA LEU A 6 -2.61 -12.67 13.95
C LEU A 6 -2.98 -13.36 15.27
N PRO A 7 -3.51 -14.61 15.28
CA PRO A 7 -3.78 -15.30 16.55
C PRO A 7 -2.53 -15.52 17.38
N LYS A 8 -1.39 -15.85 16.75
CA LYS A 8 -0.11 -16.07 17.44
C LYS A 8 0.47 -14.76 18.00
N MET A 9 0.33 -13.65 17.26
CA MET A 9 0.73 -12.34 17.74
C MET A 9 -0.12 -11.91 18.94
N SER A 10 -1.44 -12.11 18.87
CA SER A 10 -2.33 -11.77 19.97
C SER A 10 -2.08 -12.61 21.23
N ALA A 11 -1.63 -13.86 21.08
CA ALA A 11 -1.27 -14.72 22.22
C ALA A 11 0.00 -14.27 22.96
N VAL A 12 0.78 -13.36 22.38
CA VAL A 12 1.95 -12.71 22.99
C VAL A 12 1.74 -11.20 23.13
N ASP A 13 0.48 -10.76 23.26
CA ASP A 13 0.09 -9.36 23.50
C ASP A 13 0.48 -8.36 22.40
N ILE A 14 0.73 -8.85 21.17
CA ILE A 14 0.91 -8.00 19.98
C ILE A 14 -0.40 -7.97 19.19
N GLN A 15 -1.04 -6.80 19.14
CA GLN A 15 -2.37 -6.63 18.55
C GLN A 15 -2.32 -5.74 17.31
N LEU A 16 -2.94 -6.20 16.23
CA LEU A 16 -3.24 -5.40 15.05
C LEU A 16 -4.76 -5.29 14.96
N LEU A 17 -5.29 -4.13 15.35
CA LEU A 17 -6.72 -3.89 15.50
C LEU A 17 -7.36 -3.39 14.21
N HIS A 18 -8.63 -3.73 14.05
CA HIS A 18 -9.56 -3.09 13.13
C HIS A 18 -10.25 -1.89 13.79
N ALA A 19 -10.83 -1.03 12.95
CA ALA A 19 -11.59 0.15 13.39
C ALA A 19 -12.68 -0.17 14.43
N SER A 20 -13.36 -1.32 14.30
CA SER A 20 -14.43 -1.75 15.21
C SER A 20 -13.94 -2.21 16.59
N GLU A 21 -12.64 -2.40 16.76
CA GLU A 21 -12.02 -2.92 18.00
C GLU A 21 -11.39 -1.80 18.84
N LEU A 22 -11.42 -0.56 18.34
CA LEU A 22 -10.83 0.58 19.03
C LEU A 22 -11.63 0.96 20.27
N THR A 23 -10.89 1.27 21.35
CA THR A 23 -11.44 2.00 22.49
C THR A 23 -11.70 3.46 22.13
N GLU A 24 -12.53 4.16 22.91
CA GLU A 24 -12.84 5.59 22.69
C GLU A 24 -11.57 6.45 22.61
N LYS A 25 -10.62 6.26 23.54
CA LYS A 25 -9.33 6.98 23.51
C LYS A 25 -8.49 6.71 22.27
N GLN A 26 -8.54 5.47 21.75
CA GLN A 26 -7.82 5.10 20.54
C GLN A 26 -8.51 5.66 19.30
N HIS A 27 -9.84 5.69 19.29
CA HIS A 27 -10.63 6.33 18.25
C HIS A 27 -10.33 7.83 18.18
N ASP A 28 -10.32 8.54 19.31
CA ASP A 28 -9.99 9.97 19.36
C ASP A 28 -8.58 10.25 18.84
N PHE A 29 -7.59 9.45 19.26
CA PHE A 29 -6.23 9.54 18.74
C PHE A 29 -6.16 9.36 17.22
N VAL A 30 -6.87 8.35 16.69
CA VAL A 30 -6.89 8.05 15.26
C VAL A 30 -7.65 9.14 14.48
N SER A 31 -8.69 9.72 15.08
CA SER A 31 -9.42 10.88 14.54
C SER A 31 -8.52 12.10 14.43
N ASP A 32 -7.83 12.47 15.51
CA ASP A 32 -6.89 13.60 15.48
C ASP A 32 -5.78 13.37 14.44
N TYR A 33 -5.19 12.18 14.43
CA TYR A 33 -4.19 11.81 13.44
C TYR A 33 -4.73 11.94 12.00
N PHE A 34 -5.95 11.48 11.75
CA PHE A 34 -6.56 11.64 10.44
C PHE A 34 -6.74 13.11 10.06
N HIS A 35 -7.35 13.93 10.92
CA HIS A 35 -7.70 15.31 10.60
C HIS A 35 -6.46 16.22 10.45
N TYR A 36 -5.46 16.05 11.32
CA TYR A 36 -4.29 16.92 11.35
C TYR A 36 -3.15 16.47 10.43
N GLU A 37 -2.96 15.16 10.24
CA GLU A 37 -1.83 14.62 9.47
C GLU A 37 -2.25 14.10 8.10
N LEU A 38 -3.31 13.28 8.02
CA LEU A 38 -3.66 12.56 6.79
C LEU A 38 -4.55 13.38 5.86
N TYR A 39 -5.66 13.92 6.36
CA TYR A 39 -6.67 14.62 5.56
C TYR A 39 -6.06 15.69 4.63
N PRO A 40 -5.09 16.52 5.06
CA PRO A 40 -4.49 17.54 4.19
C PRO A 40 -3.71 16.99 2.98
N VAL A 41 -3.24 15.74 3.03
CA VAL A 41 -2.46 15.13 1.95
C VAL A 41 -3.26 14.13 1.10
N LEU A 42 -4.43 13.71 1.58
CA LEU A 42 -5.27 12.76 0.86
C LEU A 42 -5.91 13.45 -0.35
N THR A 43 -5.76 12.84 -1.52
CA THR A 43 -6.35 13.34 -2.76
C THR A 43 -7.50 12.41 -3.17
N PRO A 44 -8.76 12.71 -2.80
CA PRO A 44 -9.91 11.94 -3.25
C PRO A 44 -10.15 12.11 -4.75
N MET A 45 -10.31 11.00 -5.47
CA MET A 45 -10.48 11.00 -6.92
C MET A 45 -11.78 10.30 -7.31
N GLY A 46 -12.76 11.08 -7.77
CA GLY A 46 -13.96 10.54 -8.42
C GLY A 46 -13.66 10.12 -9.86
N VAL A 47 -14.19 8.97 -10.29
CA VAL A 47 -13.99 8.45 -11.65
C VAL A 47 -15.32 8.29 -12.37
N ASP A 48 -15.45 9.01 -13.47
CA ASP A 48 -16.64 9.08 -14.31
C ASP A 48 -16.25 9.35 -15.78
N PRO A 49 -17.18 9.42 -16.75
CA PRO A 49 -16.84 9.68 -18.15
C PRO A 49 -16.09 11.00 -18.41
N THR A 50 -16.25 12.00 -17.53
CA THR A 50 -15.57 13.30 -17.62
C THR A 50 -14.26 13.34 -16.83
N ARG A 51 -14.08 12.41 -15.88
CA ARG A 51 -12.91 12.27 -15.02
C ARG A 51 -12.37 10.83 -15.15
N PRO A 52 -11.49 10.56 -16.15
CA PRO A 52 -11.00 9.22 -16.41
C PRO A 52 -10.18 8.68 -15.23
N PHE A 53 -10.06 7.35 -15.17
CA PHE A 53 -9.31 6.68 -14.10
C PHE A 53 -7.86 7.18 -14.07
N PRO A 54 -7.34 7.61 -12.91
CA PRO A 54 -6.01 8.17 -12.80
C PRO A 54 -4.93 7.10 -13.04
N PHE A 55 -3.72 7.55 -13.32
CA PHE A 55 -2.59 6.62 -13.28
C PHE A 55 -2.18 6.33 -11.84
N LEU A 56 -1.97 5.05 -11.57
CA LEU A 56 -1.51 4.57 -10.27
C LEU A 56 -0.05 4.15 -10.36
N GLY A 57 0.76 4.69 -9.45
CA GLY A 57 2.15 4.31 -9.28
C GLY A 57 2.28 2.82 -8.98
N ASN A 58 3.43 2.25 -9.35
CA ASN A 58 3.72 0.85 -9.09
C ASN A 58 3.72 0.56 -7.59
N ASN A 59 3.16 -0.57 -7.19
CA ASN A 59 3.06 -1.04 -5.81
C ASN A 59 2.31 -0.09 -4.84
N SER A 60 1.59 0.91 -5.36
CA SER A 60 0.77 1.82 -4.56
C SER A 60 -0.43 1.09 -3.96
N LEU A 61 -0.67 1.32 -2.66
CA LEU A 61 -1.85 0.84 -1.96
C LEU A 61 -2.97 1.89 -2.09
N ASN A 62 -4.16 1.44 -2.42
CA ASN A 62 -5.29 2.30 -2.73
C ASN A 62 -6.57 1.76 -2.09
N LEU A 63 -7.52 2.66 -1.79
CA LEU A 63 -8.87 2.33 -1.38
C LEU A 63 -9.82 2.61 -2.55
N ALA A 64 -10.47 1.56 -3.06
CA ALA A 64 -11.55 1.67 -4.02
C ALA A 64 -12.87 1.90 -3.27
N ILE A 65 -13.67 2.85 -3.74
CA ILE A 65 -14.87 3.30 -3.06
C ILE A 65 -16.04 3.24 -4.04
N ARG A 66 -17.09 2.53 -3.64
CA ARG A 66 -18.39 2.58 -4.30
C ARG A 66 -19.26 3.57 -3.54
N LEU A 67 -19.74 4.58 -4.23
CA LEU A 67 -20.57 5.62 -3.64
C LEU A 67 -21.80 5.89 -4.49
N VAL A 68 -22.82 6.51 -3.91
CA VAL A 68 -24.02 6.97 -4.61
C VAL A 68 -24.27 8.41 -4.19
N ARG A 69 -24.46 9.32 -5.15
CA ARG A 69 -24.91 10.68 -4.83
C ARG A 69 -26.41 10.84 -5.10
N PRO A 70 -27.15 11.61 -4.28
CA PRO A 70 -28.58 11.83 -4.48
C PRO A 70 -28.93 12.44 -5.86
N ASP A 71 -28.03 13.26 -6.41
CA ASP A 71 -28.20 13.95 -7.69
C ASP A 71 -27.87 13.09 -8.92
N ASP A 72 -27.27 11.90 -8.73
CA ASP A 72 -26.87 11.03 -9.83
C ASP A 72 -28.06 10.44 -10.60
N LYS A 73 -29.31 10.58 -10.13
CA LYS A 73 -30.54 10.04 -10.78
C LYS A 73 -30.42 8.56 -11.22
N GLY A 74 -29.59 7.77 -10.53
CA GLY A 74 -29.32 6.37 -10.86
C GLY A 74 -28.19 6.14 -11.88
N ASP A 75 -27.44 7.17 -12.29
CA ASP A 75 -26.26 7.03 -13.14
C ASP A 75 -25.13 6.29 -12.42
N LYS A 76 -24.98 5.01 -12.77
CA LYS A 76 -23.93 4.13 -12.23
C LYS A 76 -22.53 4.48 -12.74
N SER A 77 -22.38 5.40 -13.69
CA SER A 77 -21.06 5.78 -14.21
C SER A 77 -20.26 6.62 -13.21
N ARG A 78 -20.96 7.30 -12.27
CA ARG A 78 -20.41 8.19 -11.24
C ARG A 78 -20.25 7.54 -9.86
N SER A 79 -20.55 6.24 -9.76
CA SER A 79 -20.58 5.51 -8.50
C SER A 79 -19.23 5.00 -8.01
N PHE A 80 -18.13 5.46 -8.61
CA PHE A 80 -16.78 5.03 -8.28
C PHE A 80 -15.89 6.21 -7.90
N ALA A 81 -15.17 6.05 -6.80
CA ALA A 81 -14.07 6.90 -6.42
C ALA A 81 -12.92 6.05 -5.88
N MET A 82 -11.79 6.70 -5.67
CA MET A 82 -10.66 6.10 -5.00
C MET A 82 -9.86 7.13 -4.21
N VAL A 83 -9.10 6.62 -3.25
CA VAL A 83 -8.14 7.38 -2.46
C VAL A 83 -6.86 6.56 -2.42
N GLN A 84 -5.72 7.18 -2.71
CA GLN A 84 -4.43 6.52 -2.52
C GLN A 84 -4.04 6.58 -1.05
N VAL A 85 -3.58 5.46 -0.48
CA VAL A 85 -3.02 5.43 0.87
C VAL A 85 -1.60 6.01 0.77
N PRO A 86 -1.30 7.13 1.45
CA PRO A 86 -0.03 7.83 1.28
C PRO A 86 1.11 6.99 1.88
N ASP A 87 2.18 6.82 1.13
CA ASP A 87 3.37 6.04 1.52
C ASP A 87 4.42 6.87 2.29
N VAL A 88 4.26 8.20 2.31
CA VAL A 88 5.10 9.11 3.10
C VAL A 88 4.91 8.95 4.60
N PHE A 89 3.76 8.38 5.03
CA PHE A 89 3.48 8.09 6.43
C PHE A 89 3.78 6.63 6.79
N PRO A 90 4.17 6.33 8.04
CA PRO A 90 4.27 4.97 8.51
C PRO A 90 2.92 4.25 8.36
N ARG A 91 2.89 3.17 7.56
CA ARG A 91 1.67 2.38 7.36
C ARG A 91 1.16 1.69 8.64
N VAL A 92 2.03 1.47 9.62
CA VAL A 92 1.68 0.86 10.90
C VAL A 92 1.74 1.94 11.96
N LEU A 93 0.59 2.28 12.52
CA LEU A 93 0.45 3.27 13.58
C LEU A 93 0.29 2.57 14.92
N ARG A 94 1.06 3.01 15.92
CA ARG A 94 0.89 2.59 17.32
C ARG A 94 -0.28 3.32 17.93
N LEU A 95 -1.13 2.58 18.61
CA LEU A 95 -2.27 3.12 19.35
C LEU A 95 -1.91 3.39 20.81
N PRO A 96 -2.52 4.40 21.45
CA PRO A 96 -2.34 4.64 22.88
C PRO A 96 -2.97 3.52 23.72
N GLY A 97 -2.51 3.38 24.96
CA GLY A 97 -3.07 2.45 25.94
C GLY A 97 -2.48 1.04 25.93
N GLY A 98 -1.49 0.75 25.09
CA GLY A 98 -0.71 -0.49 25.16
C GLY A 98 0.57 -0.46 24.33
N ASP A 99 1.61 -1.15 24.79
CA ASP A 99 2.95 -1.12 24.19
C ASP A 99 3.07 -1.88 22.87
N ASN A 100 2.08 -2.68 22.49
CA ASN A 100 2.13 -3.46 21.25
C ASN A 100 0.77 -3.50 20.54
N VAL A 101 0.03 -2.39 20.59
CA VAL A 101 -1.27 -2.25 19.92
C VAL A 101 -1.15 -1.32 18.71
N PHE A 102 -1.58 -1.80 17.55
CA PHE A 102 -1.35 -1.12 16.27
C PHE A 102 -2.60 -1.12 15.39
N ILE A 103 -2.67 -0.16 14.46
CA ILE A 103 -3.66 -0.10 13.37
C ILE A 103 -2.95 0.20 12.05
N LEU A 104 -3.51 -0.29 10.94
CA LEU A 104 -3.01 0.01 9.60
C LEU A 104 -3.58 1.33 9.07
N LEU A 105 -2.76 2.06 8.32
CA LEU A 105 -3.10 3.38 7.80
C LEU A 105 -4.33 3.36 6.89
N GLU A 106 -4.47 2.32 6.06
CA GLU A 106 -5.65 2.15 5.22
C GLU A 106 -6.96 2.00 6.01
N GLU A 107 -6.91 1.44 7.23
CA GLU A 107 -8.10 1.30 8.09
C GLU A 107 -8.48 2.67 8.69
N VAL A 108 -7.50 3.50 9.01
CA VAL A 108 -7.72 4.90 9.41
C VAL A 108 -8.39 5.68 8.28
N VAL A 109 -7.84 5.60 7.06
CA VAL A 109 -8.44 6.26 5.89
C VAL A 109 -9.84 5.73 5.61
N ARG A 110 -10.07 4.43 5.77
CA ARG A 110 -11.39 3.80 5.58
C ARG A 110 -12.42 4.33 6.58
N MET A 111 -12.03 4.52 7.84
CA MET A 111 -12.90 4.97 8.92
C MET A 111 -13.52 6.34 8.63
N PHE A 112 -12.73 7.28 8.10
CA PHE A 112 -13.16 8.64 7.82
C PHE A 112 -13.41 8.92 6.34
N VAL A 113 -13.54 7.88 5.53
CA VAL A 113 -13.68 8.02 4.06
C VAL A 113 -14.90 8.85 3.65
N SER A 114 -15.97 8.86 4.46
CA SER A 114 -17.16 9.67 4.21
C SER A 114 -16.86 11.18 4.21
N GLU A 115 -15.89 11.63 4.98
CA GLU A 115 -15.50 13.04 5.06
C GLU A 115 -14.79 13.50 3.78
N LEU A 116 -14.09 12.59 3.10
CA LEU A 116 -13.45 12.86 1.81
C LEU A 116 -14.45 12.99 0.66
N PHE A 117 -15.68 12.48 0.82
CA PHE A 117 -16.72 12.45 -0.21
C PHE A 117 -18.04 13.03 0.30
N VAL A 118 -18.02 14.29 0.74
CA VAL A 118 -19.19 15.01 1.22
C VAL A 118 -20.35 14.96 0.22
N GLY A 119 -21.55 14.68 0.71
CA GLY A 119 -22.77 14.58 -0.11
C GLY A 119 -22.91 13.25 -0.88
N ALA A 120 -21.98 12.31 -0.70
CA ALA A 120 -22.09 10.96 -1.22
C ALA A 120 -22.35 9.94 -0.11
N ASP A 121 -23.13 8.91 -0.43
CA ASP A 121 -23.40 7.77 0.43
C ASP A 121 -22.44 6.64 0.08
N ILE A 122 -21.52 6.32 0.99
CA ILE A 122 -20.50 5.29 0.82
C ILE A 122 -21.15 3.92 0.97
N LYS A 123 -21.16 3.13 -0.11
CA LYS A 123 -21.80 1.82 -0.15
C LYS A 123 -20.85 0.65 0.05
N GLU A 124 -19.57 0.86 -0.25
CA GLU A 124 -18.54 -0.16 -0.15
C GLU A 124 -17.17 0.50 -0.22
N THR A 125 -16.23 -0.02 0.55
CA THR A 125 -14.81 0.28 0.42
C THR A 125 -14.04 -1.03 0.37
N ALA A 126 -12.97 -1.07 -0.43
CA ALA A 126 -12.08 -2.22 -0.49
C ALA A 126 -10.70 -1.78 -0.93
N THR A 127 -9.66 -2.32 -0.29
CA THR A 127 -8.28 -2.04 -0.65
C THR A 127 -7.89 -2.77 -1.94
N PHE A 128 -6.98 -2.17 -2.69
CA PHE A 128 -6.35 -2.79 -3.84
C PHE A 128 -4.93 -2.27 -4.05
N ARG A 129 -4.10 -3.07 -4.72
CA ARG A 129 -2.72 -2.73 -5.07
C ARG A 129 -2.42 -3.19 -6.49
N VAL A 130 -1.63 -2.38 -7.19
CA VAL A 130 -1.26 -2.61 -8.58
C VAL A 130 0.24 -2.87 -8.66
N THR A 131 0.64 -3.95 -9.32
CA THR A 131 2.03 -4.16 -9.74
C THR A 131 2.12 -4.04 -11.26
N ARG A 132 3.09 -3.28 -11.72
CA ARG A 132 3.37 -3.00 -13.12
C ARG A 132 4.73 -3.55 -13.50
N ASP A 133 4.86 -3.85 -14.78
CA ASP A 133 6.17 -4.05 -15.39
C ASP A 133 6.97 -2.74 -15.31
N MET A 134 8.17 -2.80 -14.73
CA MET A 134 9.06 -1.65 -14.53
C MET A 134 10.30 -1.74 -15.43
N ASP A 135 10.29 -2.57 -16.47
CA ASP A 135 11.32 -2.47 -17.52
C ASP A 135 11.22 -1.08 -18.19
N MET A 136 12.03 -0.16 -17.67
CA MET A 136 12.15 1.21 -18.11
C MET A 136 13.23 1.25 -19.20
N ASP A 137 12.82 1.46 -20.45
CA ASP A 137 13.72 1.99 -21.46
C ASP A 137 14.11 3.42 -21.03
N VAL A 138 15.27 3.56 -20.41
CA VAL A 138 15.85 4.86 -20.04
C VAL A 138 16.30 5.53 -21.33
N ALA A 139 15.58 6.56 -21.76
CA ALA A 139 16.00 7.45 -22.84
C ALA A 139 15.99 8.90 -22.34
N GLU A 140 17.10 9.28 -21.70
CA GLU A 140 17.64 10.65 -21.65
C GLU A 140 18.54 10.79 -22.91
N GLU A 141 18.60 11.83 -23.73
CA GLU A 141 18.31 13.27 -23.63
C GLU A 141 18.16 13.90 -25.05
N ASP A 142 17.63 15.13 -25.10
CA ASP A 142 17.78 16.22 -26.10
C ASP A 142 16.97 16.33 -27.44
N ALA A 143 15.97 17.24 -27.37
CA ALA A 143 15.29 18.17 -28.32
C ALA A 143 15.36 17.94 -29.85
N SER A 144 14.31 18.19 -30.66
CA SER A 144 13.39 19.34 -30.67
C SER A 144 12.14 19.00 -31.51
N ASP A 145 10.96 19.37 -31.00
CA ASP A 145 9.57 19.22 -31.51
C ASP A 145 9.06 17.86 -32.02
N LEU A 146 9.83 17.05 -32.75
CA LEU A 146 9.52 15.61 -32.91
C LEU A 146 9.73 14.88 -31.57
N MET A 147 10.65 15.38 -30.75
CA MET A 147 10.96 14.84 -29.43
C MET A 147 9.79 15.00 -28.46
N LYS A 148 8.94 16.03 -28.56
CA LYS A 148 7.76 16.19 -27.69
C LYS A 148 6.64 15.19 -28.04
N GLU A 149 6.43 14.92 -29.33
CA GLU A 149 5.46 13.92 -29.77
C GLU A 149 5.95 12.50 -29.48
N ILE A 150 7.24 12.23 -29.68
CA ILE A 150 7.87 10.97 -29.25
C ILE A 150 7.89 10.85 -27.72
N GLN A 151 8.15 11.91 -26.95
CA GLN A 151 8.04 11.92 -25.48
C GLN A 151 6.60 11.74 -25.00
N SER A 152 5.60 12.23 -25.75
CA SER A 152 4.18 11.98 -25.47
C SER A 152 3.82 10.52 -25.72
N GLN A 153 4.34 9.92 -26.79
CA GLN A 153 4.20 8.49 -27.07
C GLN A 153 5.04 7.60 -26.14
N LEU A 154 6.21 8.06 -25.70
CA LEU A 154 7.07 7.43 -24.69
C LEU A 154 6.47 7.56 -23.29
N LYS A 155 5.85 8.68 -22.90
CA LYS A 155 5.04 8.82 -21.66
C LYS A 155 3.82 7.89 -21.67
N LYS A 156 3.23 7.65 -22.83
CA LYS A 156 2.19 6.63 -23.02
C LYS A 156 2.75 5.20 -22.91
N ARG A 157 4.01 4.98 -23.29
CA ARG A 157 4.79 3.73 -23.12
C ARG A 157 5.36 3.52 -21.71
N GLN A 158 5.68 4.59 -20.98
CA GLN A 158 6.21 4.60 -19.61
C GLN A 158 5.14 4.22 -18.56
N ARG A 159 3.89 4.06 -19.00
CA ARG A 159 2.85 3.41 -18.20
C ARG A 159 2.97 1.90 -18.40
N GLY A 160 3.97 1.30 -17.75
CA GLY A 160 4.15 -0.15 -17.74
C GLY A 160 2.82 -0.87 -17.51
N LYS A 161 2.59 -1.94 -18.28
CA LYS A 161 1.35 -2.72 -18.23
C LYS A 161 1.12 -3.20 -16.80
N VAL A 162 -0.13 -3.16 -16.33
CA VAL A 162 -0.48 -3.80 -15.06
C VAL A 162 -0.32 -5.30 -15.24
N MET A 163 0.61 -5.88 -14.48
CA MET A 163 0.91 -7.30 -14.49
C MET A 163 0.19 -8.04 -13.36
N ARG A 164 -0.18 -7.32 -12.30
CA ARG A 164 -0.91 -7.88 -11.16
C ARG A 164 -1.83 -6.86 -10.53
N LEU A 165 -3.05 -7.27 -10.25
CA LEU A 165 -4.01 -6.54 -9.43
C LEU A 165 -4.33 -7.36 -8.18
N GLU A 166 -3.88 -6.91 -7.02
CA GLU A 166 -4.27 -7.48 -5.73
C GLU A 166 -5.50 -6.74 -5.21
N ILE A 167 -6.54 -7.47 -4.81
CA ILE A 167 -7.77 -6.91 -4.24
C ILE A 167 -8.08 -7.55 -2.90
N GLU A 168 -8.72 -6.78 -2.03
CA GLU A 168 -9.20 -7.27 -0.74
C GLU A 168 -10.25 -8.36 -0.93
N ALA A 169 -10.13 -9.44 -0.14
CA ALA A 169 -11.12 -10.49 -0.13
C ALA A 169 -12.51 -9.97 0.28
N GLY A 170 -13.54 -10.42 -0.42
CA GLY A 170 -14.91 -9.93 -0.22
C GLY A 170 -15.28 -8.67 -1.01
N MET A 171 -14.35 -8.09 -1.80
CA MET A 171 -14.68 -7.03 -2.75
C MET A 171 -15.80 -7.47 -3.70
N SER A 172 -16.83 -6.63 -3.87
CA SER A 172 -17.99 -6.96 -4.69
C SER A 172 -17.61 -7.15 -6.16
N LYS A 173 -18.35 -8.02 -6.85
CA LYS A 173 -18.23 -8.22 -8.30
C LYS A 173 -18.35 -6.91 -9.08
N HIS A 174 -19.11 -5.94 -8.57
CA HIS A 174 -19.28 -4.65 -9.21
C HIS A 174 -17.99 -3.82 -9.14
N LEU A 175 -17.41 -3.66 -7.96
CA LEU A 175 -16.19 -2.88 -7.74
C LEU A 175 -14.99 -3.53 -8.44
N ARG A 176 -14.88 -4.88 -8.34
CA ARG A 176 -13.87 -5.68 -9.06
C ARG A 176 -13.93 -5.45 -10.57
N LYS A 177 -15.10 -5.59 -11.20
CA LYS A 177 -15.25 -5.38 -12.65
C LYS A 177 -14.88 -3.96 -13.07
N ARG A 178 -15.18 -2.97 -12.23
CA ARG A 178 -14.83 -1.56 -12.49
C ARG A 178 -13.31 -1.37 -12.52
N LEU A 179 -12.59 -1.92 -11.53
CA LEU A 179 -11.12 -1.87 -11.46
C LEU A 179 -10.46 -2.59 -12.64
N ILE A 180 -10.90 -3.81 -12.96
CA ILE A 180 -10.39 -4.62 -14.08
C ILE A 180 -10.54 -3.86 -15.40
N LYS A 181 -11.73 -3.31 -15.66
CA LYS A 181 -12.00 -2.52 -16.87
C LYS A 181 -11.18 -1.24 -16.92
N ALA A 182 -11.08 -0.52 -15.79
CA ALA A 182 -10.38 0.76 -15.73
C ALA A 182 -8.87 0.62 -15.96
N MET A 183 -8.27 -0.47 -15.47
CA MET A 183 -6.84 -0.71 -15.56
C MET A 183 -6.43 -1.65 -16.71
N ASN A 184 -7.40 -2.15 -17.48
CA ASN A 184 -7.19 -3.10 -18.57
C ASN A 184 -6.38 -4.35 -18.14
N VAL A 185 -6.78 -4.93 -17.00
CA VAL A 185 -6.18 -6.13 -16.41
C VAL A 185 -6.97 -7.35 -16.85
N LYS A 186 -6.32 -8.48 -17.07
CA LYS A 186 -7.03 -9.73 -17.34
C LYS A 186 -7.48 -10.37 -16.02
N ASP A 187 -8.58 -11.12 -16.03
CA ASP A 187 -9.08 -11.80 -14.82
C ASP A 187 -8.04 -12.76 -14.19
N GLU A 188 -7.16 -13.36 -15.00
CA GLU A 188 -6.06 -14.24 -14.55
C GLU A 188 -4.96 -13.51 -13.76
N ASP A 189 -4.85 -12.18 -13.94
CA ASP A 189 -3.87 -11.33 -13.27
C ASP A 189 -4.45 -10.69 -11.99
N VAL A 190 -5.67 -11.10 -11.56
CA VAL A 190 -6.37 -10.58 -10.37
C VAL A 190 -6.28 -11.56 -9.21
N TYR A 191 -5.73 -11.09 -8.09
CA TYR A 191 -5.46 -11.90 -6.90
C TYR A 191 -6.28 -11.39 -5.72
N GLU A 192 -7.08 -12.28 -5.13
CA GLU A 192 -7.88 -11.98 -3.96
C GLU A 192 -7.08 -12.28 -2.68
N ILE A 193 -6.93 -11.27 -1.81
CA ILE A 193 -6.06 -11.34 -0.63
C ILE A 193 -6.91 -11.37 0.64
N HIS A 194 -6.78 -12.45 1.41
CA HIS A 194 -7.42 -12.60 2.72
C HIS A 194 -6.59 -11.94 3.84
N GLY A 195 -6.94 -10.70 4.17
CA GLY A 195 -6.26 -9.86 5.16
C GLY A 195 -5.61 -8.63 4.50
N PRO A 196 -4.72 -7.93 5.22
CA PRO A 196 -4.05 -6.74 4.69
C PRO A 196 -3.29 -7.05 3.40
N ILE A 197 -3.52 -6.23 2.36
CA ILE A 197 -2.75 -6.29 1.10
C ILE A 197 -1.32 -5.82 1.39
N ASP A 198 -0.31 -6.36 0.70
CA ASP A 198 1.10 -5.99 0.90
C ASP A 198 1.63 -6.24 2.32
N LEU A 199 2.26 -7.38 2.56
CA LEU A 199 2.78 -7.74 3.89
C LEU A 199 4.12 -7.07 4.26
N ASN A 200 4.65 -6.17 3.42
CA ASN A 200 5.90 -5.46 3.71
C ASN A 200 5.85 -4.64 5.01
N PHE A 201 4.65 -4.24 5.45
CA PHE A 201 4.46 -3.55 6.73
C PHE A 201 4.92 -4.39 7.94
N LEU A 202 4.94 -5.72 7.85
CA LEU A 202 5.40 -6.60 8.93
C LEU A 202 6.84 -6.27 9.34
N SER A 203 7.71 -5.93 8.38
CA SER A 203 9.09 -5.52 8.67
C SER A 203 9.17 -4.23 9.50
N LYS A 204 8.19 -3.33 9.34
CA LYS A 204 8.07 -2.09 10.10
C LYS A 204 7.41 -2.33 11.45
N LEU A 205 6.38 -3.18 11.50
CA LEU A 205 5.70 -3.59 12.72
C LEU A 205 6.70 -4.24 13.69
N VAL A 206 7.48 -5.22 13.25
CA VAL A 206 8.46 -5.93 14.10
C VAL A 206 9.45 -4.97 14.76
N LYS A 207 9.86 -3.91 14.07
CA LYS A 207 10.77 -2.88 14.62
C LYS A 207 10.12 -1.99 15.68
N GLN A 208 8.80 -1.94 15.71
CA GLN A 208 8.03 -1.19 16.69
C GLN A 208 7.65 -2.05 17.91
N VAL A 209 7.72 -3.37 17.83
CA VAL A 209 7.32 -4.22 18.96
C VAL A 209 8.29 -4.04 20.14
N HIS A 210 7.75 -3.74 21.32
CA HIS A 210 8.49 -3.61 22.58
C HIS A 210 8.50 -4.94 23.34
N ASP A 211 9.59 -5.19 24.07
CA ASP A 211 9.74 -6.30 25.02
C ASP A 211 9.50 -7.74 24.49
N HIS A 212 9.76 -7.97 23.20
CA HIS A 212 9.71 -9.30 22.58
C HIS A 212 10.97 -9.66 21.76
N LYS A 213 12.16 -9.41 22.31
CA LYS A 213 13.43 -9.75 21.63
C LYS A 213 13.63 -11.26 21.44
N ASP A 214 12.99 -12.07 22.27
CA ASP A 214 12.96 -13.53 22.21
C ASP A 214 12.24 -14.07 20.96
N LEU A 215 11.35 -13.28 20.35
CA LEU A 215 10.66 -13.62 19.11
C LEU A 215 11.48 -13.30 17.85
N LEU A 216 12.62 -12.61 18.00
CA LEU A 216 13.48 -12.24 16.88
C LEU A 216 14.53 -13.32 16.61
N PHE A 217 14.97 -13.39 15.35
CA PHE A 217 16.17 -14.16 15.03
C PHE A 217 17.35 -13.63 15.84
N LYS A 218 18.16 -14.55 16.37
CA LYS A 218 19.41 -14.19 17.02
C LYS A 218 20.27 -13.37 16.04
N PRO A 219 20.93 -12.29 16.49
CA PRO A 219 21.83 -11.54 15.63
C PRO A 219 22.84 -12.47 14.96
N PHE A 220 22.93 -12.39 13.64
CA PHE A 220 23.94 -13.11 12.91
C PHE A 220 25.27 -12.39 13.07
N THR A 221 26.25 -13.04 13.69
CA THR A 221 27.63 -12.57 13.68
C THR A 221 28.31 -13.18 12.47
N PRO A 222 28.69 -12.38 11.44
CA PRO A 222 29.40 -12.91 10.29
C PRO A 222 30.71 -13.53 10.74
N TYR A 223 31.08 -14.63 10.10
CA TYR A 223 32.42 -15.19 10.28
C TYR A 223 33.44 -14.15 9.79
N MET A 224 34.36 -13.78 10.67
CA MET A 224 35.48 -12.91 10.33
C MET A 224 36.71 -13.80 10.16
N ASP A 225 37.19 -13.90 8.92
CA ASP A 225 38.43 -14.61 8.63
C ASP A 225 39.57 -14.01 9.46
N PRO A 226 40.38 -14.79 10.19
CA PRO A 226 41.54 -14.29 10.92
C PRO A 226 42.49 -13.43 10.08
N ASP A 227 42.61 -13.70 8.78
CA ASP A 227 43.43 -12.93 7.84
C ASP A 227 42.79 -11.58 7.46
N SER A 228 41.53 -11.31 7.83
CA SER A 228 40.89 -10.01 7.62
C SER A 228 41.56 -8.87 8.40
N ARG A 229 42.46 -9.20 9.36
CA ARG A 229 43.28 -8.23 10.11
C ARG A 229 44.59 -7.87 9.38
N LYS A 230 44.96 -8.62 8.35
CA LYS A 230 46.12 -8.35 7.50
C LYS A 230 45.70 -7.46 6.32
N SER A 231 46.68 -6.91 5.61
CA SER A 231 46.43 -6.22 4.34
C SER A 231 45.72 -7.17 3.37
N ARG A 232 44.56 -6.73 2.85
CA ARG A 232 43.78 -7.54 1.88
C ARG A 232 44.59 -7.84 0.62
N PHE A 233 45.50 -6.93 0.23
CA PHE A 233 46.38 -7.11 -0.92
C PHE A 233 47.43 -8.20 -0.69
N ASP A 234 47.96 -8.31 0.53
CA ASP A 234 48.94 -9.34 0.85
C ASP A 234 48.28 -10.73 0.86
N VAL A 235 47.06 -10.82 1.41
CA VAL A 235 46.32 -12.10 1.48
C VAL A 235 45.91 -12.59 0.09
N ILE A 236 45.43 -11.71 -0.79
CA ILE A 236 45.00 -12.07 -2.15
C ILE A 236 46.21 -12.37 -3.07
N LYS A 237 47.38 -11.77 -2.79
CA LYS A 237 48.61 -12.07 -3.52
C LYS A 237 49.09 -13.51 -3.28
N ASP A 238 48.89 -14.02 -2.08
CA ASP A 238 49.36 -15.34 -1.68
C ASP A 238 48.39 -16.47 -2.03
N ARG A 239 47.07 -16.19 -2.08
CA ARG A 239 46.03 -17.17 -2.41
C ARG A 239 44.72 -16.53 -2.85
N ASP A 240 43.93 -17.29 -3.61
CA ASP A 240 42.52 -16.95 -3.85
C ASP A 240 41.72 -17.04 -2.55
N VAL A 241 40.83 -16.07 -2.33
CA VAL A 241 39.98 -15.98 -1.14
C VAL A 241 38.52 -16.04 -1.56
N PHE A 242 37.78 -17.00 -1.00
CA PHE A 242 36.32 -17.08 -1.11
C PHE A 242 35.71 -16.52 0.19
N MET A 243 34.81 -15.55 0.08
CA MET A 243 34.10 -14.92 1.20
C MET A 243 32.60 -15.14 1.06
#